data_AF-V4LZJ5-F1
#
_entry.id   AF-V4LZJ5-F1
#
_cell.length_a   1.000
_cell.length_b   1.000
_cell.length_c   1.000
_cell.angle_alpha   90.00
_cell.angle_beta   90.00
_cell.angle_gamma   90.00
#
_symmetry.space_group_name_H-M   'P 1'
#
loop_
_entity.id
_entity.type
_entity.pdbx_description
1 polymer ?
#
loop_
_entity_poly.entity_id
_entity_poly.type
_entity_poly.pdbx_seq_one_letter_code
_entity_poly.pdbx_strand_id
1 'polypeptide(L)' 'ATAHPCGRTFLSALIQLVPCRPSVAPFSTLSPNELCCAAIKTLGQPCLCVLAKGPPISGVDRTLALQLPGKCSANFPPCY' A
#
# COMPACT_ATOMS: atom_id res chain seq x y z
N ALA A 1 10.87 17.64 -11.14
CA ALA A 1 10.87 16.16 -11.16
C ALA A 1 11.24 15.65 -9.77
N THR A 2 10.26 15.56 -8.85
CA THR A 2 10.47 15.05 -7.49
C THR A 2 10.21 13.55 -7.49
N ALA A 3 11.29 12.79 -7.65
CA ALA A 3 11.29 11.35 -7.43
C ALA A 3 11.01 11.08 -5.94
N HIS A 4 9.73 10.88 -5.60
CA HIS A 4 9.35 10.37 -4.28
C HIS A 4 9.83 8.91 -4.20
N PRO A 5 10.74 8.59 -3.26
CA PRO A 5 11.48 7.35 -3.29
C PRO A 5 10.58 6.20 -2.86
N CYS A 6 9.99 5.49 -3.83
CA CYS A 6 9.52 4.12 -3.61
C CYS A 6 10.30 3.06 -4.40
N GLY A 7 11.14 3.48 -5.36
CA GLY A 7 12.05 2.58 -6.07
C GLY A 7 13.27 2.13 -5.25
N ARG A 8 13.76 2.96 -4.30
CA ARG A 8 14.94 2.64 -3.47
C ARG A 8 14.60 2.08 -2.08
N THR A 9 13.32 1.97 -1.80
CA THR A 9 12.71 1.67 -0.49
C THR A 9 11.54 0.70 -0.66
N PHE A 10 11.49 -0.11 -1.72
CA PHE A 10 10.45 -1.16 -1.88
C PHE A 10 10.39 -2.08 -0.65
N LEU A 11 11.57 -2.47 -0.14
CA LEU A 11 11.72 -3.19 1.12
C LEU A 11 11.25 -2.37 2.33
N SER A 12 11.47 -1.06 2.34
CA SER A 12 11.05 -0.18 3.44
C SER A 12 9.54 0.10 3.42
N ALA A 13 8.95 0.21 2.24
CA ALA A 13 7.51 0.23 2.02
C ALA A 13 6.89 -1.09 2.48
N LEU A 14 7.53 -2.23 2.20
CA LEU A 14 7.13 -3.53 2.72
C LEU A 14 7.19 -3.60 4.24
N ILE A 15 8.24 -3.06 4.86
CA ILE A 15 8.36 -2.97 6.33
C ILE A 15 7.23 -2.09 6.91
N GLN A 16 6.92 -0.96 6.27
CA GLN A 16 5.80 -0.10 6.64
C GLN A 16 4.43 -0.76 6.38
N LEU A 17 4.34 -1.70 5.44
CA LEU A 17 3.16 -2.50 5.15
C LEU A 17 3.08 -3.79 5.98
N VAL A 18 4.08 -4.13 6.82
CA VAL A 18 4.00 -5.26 7.76
C VAL A 18 2.71 -5.22 8.59
N PRO A 19 2.33 -4.10 9.24
CA PRO A 19 1.06 -4.00 9.95
C PRO A 19 -0.17 -4.01 9.01
N CYS A 20 -0.01 -3.72 7.72
CA CYS A 20 -1.09 -3.80 6.73
C CYS A 20 -1.31 -5.21 6.18
N ARG A 21 -0.32 -6.11 6.26
CA ARG A 21 -0.38 -7.47 5.71
C ARG A 21 -1.64 -8.25 6.07
N PRO A 22 -2.12 -8.28 7.33
CA PRO A 22 -3.35 -8.99 7.64
C PRO A 22 -4.53 -8.41 6.86
N SER A 23 -4.61 -7.10 6.59
CA SER A 23 -5.70 -6.49 5.81
C SER A 23 -5.54 -6.62 4.30
N VAL A 24 -4.35 -6.93 3.81
CA VAL A 24 -4.08 -7.17 2.37
C VAL A 24 -3.79 -8.62 2.05
N ALA A 25 -3.94 -9.54 2.99
CA ALA A 25 -3.83 -10.96 2.70
C ALA A 25 -5.01 -11.39 1.82
N PRO A 26 -4.81 -12.30 0.86
CA PRO A 26 -5.92 -12.85 0.08
C PRO A 26 -6.98 -13.42 1.03
N PHE A 27 -8.25 -13.10 0.76
CA PHE A 27 -9.42 -13.45 1.59
C PHE A 27 -9.50 -12.76 2.96
N SER A 28 -8.72 -11.71 3.19
CA SER A 28 -8.82 -10.99 4.45
C SER A 28 -10.09 -10.14 4.56
N THR A 29 -10.75 -10.27 5.70
CA THR A 29 -11.88 -9.43 6.13
C THR A 29 -11.48 -8.41 7.20
N LEU A 30 -10.20 -8.38 7.60
CA LEU A 30 -9.72 -7.49 8.66
C LEU A 30 -9.62 -6.05 8.15
N SER A 31 -10.26 -5.12 8.88
CA SER A 31 -10.10 -3.70 8.63
C SER A 31 -8.66 -3.24 8.90
N PRO A 32 -8.09 -2.34 8.07
CA PRO A 32 -6.76 -1.81 8.30
C PRO A 32 -6.71 -1.02 9.60
N ASN A 33 -5.69 -1.30 10.42
CA ASN A 33 -5.45 -0.56 11.66
C ASN A 33 -5.00 0.88 11.36
N GLU A 34 -5.13 1.79 12.33
CA GLU A 34 -4.72 3.19 12.18
C GLU A 34 -3.25 3.32 11.74
N LEU A 35 -2.36 2.49 12.29
CA LEU A 35 -0.95 2.42 11.90
C LEU A 35 -0.76 2.07 10.42
N CYS A 36 -1.58 1.15 9.90
CA CYS A 36 -1.56 0.82 8.48
C CYS A 36 -2.03 2.01 7.64
N CYS A 37 -3.09 2.70 8.07
CA CYS A 37 -3.58 3.87 7.36
C CYS A 37 -2.62 5.06 7.40
N ALA A 38 -1.93 5.26 8.52
CA ALA A 38 -0.85 6.23 8.63
C ALA A 38 0.29 5.89 7.66
N ALA A 39 0.73 4.63 7.62
CA ALA A 39 1.73 4.17 6.67
C ALA A 39 1.30 4.41 5.22
N ILE A 40 0.06 4.07 4.85
CA ILE A 40 -0.50 4.30 3.51
C ILE A 40 -0.51 5.79 3.15
N LYS A 41 -0.92 6.65 4.09
CA LYS A 41 -0.87 8.11 3.93
C LYS A 41 0.55 8.64 3.75
N THR A 42 1.50 8.12 4.53
CA THR A 42 2.92 8.49 4.47
C THR A 42 3.60 7.98 3.19
N LEU A 43 3.26 6.78 2.73
CA LEU A 43 3.75 6.22 1.46
C LEU A 43 3.32 7.09 0.26
N GLY A 44 2.07 7.55 0.29
CA GLY A 44 1.49 8.37 -0.76
C GLY A 44 1.16 7.61 -2.05
N GLN A 45 0.46 8.31 -2.93
CA GLN A 45 0.03 7.81 -4.23
C GLN A 45 1.14 7.18 -5.09
N PRO A 46 2.31 7.83 -5.33
CA PRO A 46 3.31 7.27 -6.25
C PRO A 46 3.88 5.94 -5.78
N CYS A 47 3.93 5.71 -4.46
CA CYS A 47 4.41 4.46 -3.90
C CYS A 47 3.44 3.30 -4.14
N LEU A 48 2.16 3.55 -3.85
CA LEU A 48 1.09 2.60 -4.10
C LEU A 48 0.98 2.24 -5.57
N CYS A 49 1.24 3.19 -6.47
CA CYS A 49 1.28 2.93 -7.91
C CYS A 49 2.42 2.01 -8.31
N VAL A 50 3.61 2.16 -7.72
CA VAL A 50 4.73 1.25 -7.95
C VAL A 50 4.45 -0.12 -7.33
N LEU A 51 3.82 -0.18 -6.16
CA LEU A 51 3.44 -1.44 -5.53
C LEU A 51 2.37 -2.18 -6.34
N ALA A 52 1.41 -1.42 -6.89
CA ALA A 52 0.41 -1.93 -7.81
C ALA A 52 1.07 -2.38 -9.10
N LYS A 53 1.91 -1.58 -9.78
CA LYS A 53 2.54 -1.97 -11.05
C LYS A 53 3.69 -2.99 -10.90
N GLY A 54 4.18 -3.19 -9.68
CA GLY A 54 5.32 -4.04 -9.36
C GLY A 54 5.04 -5.55 -9.44
N PRO A 55 6.08 -6.37 -9.25
CA PRO A 55 5.96 -7.82 -9.22
C PRO A 55 5.02 -8.28 -8.08
N PRO A 56 4.33 -9.41 -8.25
CA PRO A 56 3.44 -9.95 -7.22
C PRO A 56 4.22 -10.21 -5.93
N ILE A 57 3.70 -9.70 -4.82
CA ILE A 57 4.31 -9.86 -3.51
C ILE A 57 3.59 -10.99 -2.80
N SER A 58 4.33 -12.05 -2.43
CA SER A 58 3.74 -13.21 -1.77
C SER A 58 3.05 -12.81 -0.46
N GLY A 59 1.77 -13.18 -0.31
CA GLY A 59 0.93 -12.81 0.83
C GLY A 59 0.32 -11.40 0.77
N VAL A 60 0.34 -10.74 -0.39
CA VAL A 60 -0.41 -9.50 -0.65
C VAL A 60 -1.31 -9.69 -1.85
N ASP A 61 -2.59 -9.47 -1.63
CA ASP A 61 -3.62 -9.41 -2.65
C ASP A 61 -3.67 -7.99 -3.23
N ARG A 62 -3.42 -7.90 -4.54
CA ARG A 62 -3.28 -6.63 -5.27
C ARG A 62 -4.62 -5.87 -5.32
N THR A 63 -5.74 -6.58 -5.34
CA THR A 63 -7.08 -5.99 -5.29
C THR A 63 -7.37 -5.37 -3.93
N LEU A 64 -7.07 -6.05 -2.83
CA LEU A 64 -7.18 -5.50 -1.49
C LEU A 64 -6.23 -4.31 -1.26
N ALA A 65 -5.01 -4.38 -1.79
CA ALA A 65 -4.05 -3.27 -1.72
C ALA A 65 -4.55 -2.01 -2.45
N LEU A 66 -5.29 -2.14 -3.56
CA LEU A 66 -5.92 -1.03 -4.25
C LEU A 66 -7.16 -0.47 -3.52
N GLN A 67 -7.79 -1.27 -2.66
CA GLN A 67 -8.90 -0.84 -1.81
C GLN A 67 -8.44 -0.22 -0.47
N LEU A 68 -7.20 -0.48 -0.04
CA LEU A 68 -6.62 0.13 1.18
C LEU A 68 -6.76 1.66 1.24
N PRO A 69 -6.42 2.43 0.17
CA PRO A 69 -6.60 3.87 0.18
C PRO A 69 -8.03 4.29 0.50
N GLY A 70 -9.02 3.63 -0.12
CA GLY A 70 -10.44 3.87 0.14
C GLY A 70 -10.84 3.50 1.57
N LYS A 71 -10.33 2.37 2.09
CA LYS A 71 -10.58 1.94 3.49
C LYS A 71 -9.95 2.88 4.51
N CYS A 72 -8.81 3.49 4.20
CA CYS A 72 -8.06 4.39 5.07
C CYS A 72 -8.42 5.87 4.94
N SER A 73 -9.48 6.20 4.17
CA SER A 73 -9.83 7.58 3.83
C SER A 73 -8.64 8.36 3.24
N ALA A 74 -7.75 7.64 2.55
CA ALA A 74 -6.65 8.20 1.79
C ALA A 74 -7.10 8.26 0.34
N ASN A 75 -7.77 9.36 -0.02
CA ASN A 75 -8.28 9.57 -1.38
C ASN A 75 -7.13 9.94 -2.33
N PHE A 76 -6.38 8.95 -2.75
CA PHE A 76 -5.32 9.13 -3.73
C PHE A 76 -5.87 9.17 -5.16
N PRO A 77 -5.34 10.05 -6.03
CA PRO A 77 -5.70 10.04 -7.44
C PRO A 77 -5.28 8.72 -8.12
N PRO A 78 -5.97 8.31 -9.20
CA PRO A 78 -5.62 7.10 -9.94
C PRO A 78 -4.17 7.18 -10.43
N CYS A 79 -3.51 6.02 -10.45
CA CYS A 79 -2.14 5.86 -10.92
C CYS A 79 -2.06 5.98 -12.45
N TYR A 80 -2.14 7.21 -12.97
CA TYR A 80 -1.93 7.52 -14.39
C TYR A 80 -0.44 7.43 -14.76
#